data_AF-A0A2V8YID8-F1
#
_entry.id   AF-A0A2V8YID8-F1
#
_cell.length_a   1.000
_cell.length_b   1.000
_cell.length_c   1.000
_cell.angle_alpha   90.00
_cell.angle_beta   90.00
_cell.angle_gamma   90.00
#
_symmetry.space_group_name_H-M   'P 1'
#
loop_
_entity.id
_entity.type
_entity.pdbx_description
1 polymer ?
#
loop_
_entity_poly.entity_id
_entity_poly.type
_entity_poly.pdbx_seq_one_letter_code
_entity_poly.pdbx_strand_id
1 'polypeptide(L)'
;MLRKALSPLGLDGLDWQSGVKREFEIPAAGLDERASSALAQIASAYGSVLSNPSALSSLQRMIAGAPQTLRDFTPNPQRVLAEKQDLAERLRQIRSLLQ
;
A
#
# COMPACT_ATOMS: atom_id res chain seq x y z
N MET A 1 15.70 11.80 -22.11
CA MET A 1 15.46 10.39 -21.71
C MET A 1 14.53 10.27 -20.50
N LEU A 2 14.70 11.09 -19.45
CA LEU A 2 13.88 11.04 -18.23
C LEU A 2 12.36 11.24 -18.44
N ARG A 3 11.94 12.21 -19.27
CA ARG A 3 10.51 12.44 -19.55
C ARG A 3 9.78 11.21 -20.11
N LYS A 4 10.44 10.44 -20.99
CA LYS A 4 9.90 9.19 -21.55
C LYS A 4 9.83 8.07 -20.49
N ALA A 5 10.76 8.04 -19.55
CA ALA A 5 10.77 7.06 -18.45
C ALA A 5 9.66 7.32 -17.42
N LEU A 6 9.22 8.57 -17.28
CA LEU A 6 8.15 8.95 -16.35
C LEU A 6 6.73 8.80 -16.91
N SER A 7 6.57 8.68 -18.23
CA SER A 7 5.26 8.54 -18.89
C SER A 7 4.45 7.33 -18.43
N PRO A 8 5.05 6.14 -18.18
CA PRO A 8 4.30 5.00 -17.67
C PRO A 8 3.85 5.13 -16.21
N LEU A 9 4.46 6.02 -15.42
CA LEU A 9 4.25 6.14 -13.96
C LEU A 9 3.03 7.02 -13.59
N GLY A 10 1.96 7.02 -14.39
CA GLY A 10 0.68 7.69 -14.08
C GLY A 10 0.79 9.13 -13.55
N LEU A 11 -0.23 9.66 -12.86
CA LEU A 11 -0.07 10.88 -12.06
C LEU A 11 0.45 10.55 -10.66
N ASP A 12 -0.06 9.47 -10.07
CA ASP A 12 0.24 9.00 -8.71
C ASP A 12 1.49 8.12 -8.59
N GLY A 13 2.27 8.01 -9.67
CA GLY A 13 3.48 7.20 -9.71
C GLY A 13 3.22 5.74 -10.02
N LEU A 14 3.04 4.96 -8.97
CA LEU A 14 2.96 3.51 -9.08
C LEU A 14 1.50 3.05 -9.12
N ASP A 15 1.28 1.87 -9.68
CA ASP A 15 0.04 1.12 -9.44
C ASP A 15 0.09 0.51 -8.04
N TRP A 16 -0.21 1.36 -7.06
CA TRP A 16 -0.20 1.01 -5.64
C TRP A 16 -1.16 -0.13 -5.29
N GLN A 17 -2.28 -0.23 -6.01
CA GLN A 17 -3.30 -1.25 -5.75
C GLN A 17 -2.80 -2.63 -6.17
N SER A 18 -2.20 -2.74 -7.36
CA SER A 18 -1.55 -3.99 -7.79
C SER A 18 -0.33 -4.32 -6.93
N GLY A 19 0.43 -3.31 -6.48
CA GLY A 19 1.58 -3.49 -5.57
C GLY A 19 1.16 -4.11 -4.24
N VAL A 20 0.17 -3.54 -3.57
CA VAL A 20 -0.38 -4.11 -2.33
C VAL A 20 -0.94 -5.50 -2.57
N LYS A 21 -1.73 -5.72 -3.62
CA LYS A 21 -2.27 -7.05 -3.92
C LYS A 21 -1.16 -8.10 -4.00
N ARG A 22 -0.06 -7.81 -4.71
CA ARG A 22 1.09 -8.72 -4.82
C ARG A 22 1.79 -8.95 -3.48
N GLU A 23 2.00 -7.90 -2.69
CA GLU A 23 2.66 -8.00 -1.38
C GLU A 23 1.90 -8.94 -0.44
N PHE A 24 0.57 -8.86 -0.46
CA PHE A 24 -0.31 -9.69 0.37
C PHE A 24 -0.68 -11.06 -0.26
N GLU A 25 -0.34 -11.28 -1.54
CA GLU A 25 -0.50 -12.57 -2.24
C GLU A 25 0.66 -13.55 -1.98
N ILE A 26 1.80 -13.07 -1.45
CA ILE A 26 2.94 -13.95 -1.13
C ILE A 26 2.44 -15.01 -0.13
N PRO A 27 2.57 -16.32 -0.45
CA PRO A 27 1.95 -17.35 0.37
C PRO A 27 2.55 -17.30 1.76
N ALA A 28 1.69 -16.96 2.71
CA ALA A 28 1.98 -17.09 4.12
C ALA A 28 1.91 -18.59 4.48
N ALA A 29 2.88 -19.35 3.97
CA ALA A 29 3.01 -20.77 4.24
C ALA A 29 3.07 -20.97 5.76
N GLY A 30 2.11 -21.72 6.29
CA GLY A 30 1.99 -21.95 7.74
C GLY A 30 1.02 -21.04 8.48
N LEU A 31 0.22 -20.19 7.80
CA LEU A 31 -0.94 -19.57 8.45
C LEU A 31 -2.09 -20.57 8.63
N ASP A 32 -2.73 -20.49 9.79
CA ASP A 32 -4.02 -21.14 10.01
C ASP A 32 -5.16 -20.37 9.30
N GLU A 33 -6.34 -20.99 9.22
CA GLU A 33 -7.51 -20.40 8.55
C GLU A 33 -7.90 -19.02 9.10
N ARG A 34 -7.71 -18.80 10.40
CA ARG A 34 -8.02 -17.53 11.06
C ARG A 34 -7.06 -16.44 10.61
N ALA A 35 -5.77 -16.73 10.55
CA ALA A 35 -4.77 -15.80 10.08
C ALA A 35 -4.88 -15.55 8.58
N SER A 36 -5.20 -16.56 7.76
CA SER A 36 -5.47 -16.37 6.33
C SER A 36 -6.69 -15.45 6.09
N SER A 37 -7.77 -15.64 6.84
CA SER A 37 -8.96 -14.76 6.76
C SER A 37 -8.64 -13.33 7.19
N ALA A 38 -7.91 -13.16 8.30
CA ALA A 38 -7.48 -11.85 8.76
C ALA A 38 -6.55 -11.15 7.75
N LEU A 39 -5.63 -11.87 7.12
CA LEU A 39 -4.74 -11.35 6.09
C LEU A 39 -5.53 -10.84 4.87
N ALA A 40 -6.53 -11.60 4.40
CA ALA A 40 -7.38 -11.18 3.30
C ALA A 40 -8.18 -9.90 3.62
N GLN A 41 -8.71 -9.79 4.84
CA GLN A 41 -9.41 -8.60 5.31
C GLN A 41 -8.47 -7.39 5.39
N ILE A 42 -7.27 -7.57 5.94
CA ILE A 42 -6.23 -6.54 6.01
C ILE A 42 -5.85 -6.07 4.62
N ALA A 43 -5.58 -6.97 3.68
CA ALA A 43 -5.20 -6.64 2.30
C ALA A 43 -6.27 -5.77 1.60
N SER A 44 -7.54 -6.14 1.75
CA SER A 44 -8.68 -5.38 1.20
C SER A 44 -8.80 -3.98 1.83
N ALA A 45 -8.68 -3.90 3.16
CA ALA A 45 -8.70 -2.64 3.88
C ALA A 45 -7.50 -1.75 3.52
N TYR A 46 -6.32 -2.34 3.26
CA TYR A 46 -5.12 -1.65 2.81
C TYR A 46 -5.31 -1.00 1.44
N GLY A 47 -5.86 -1.74 0.47
CA GLY A 47 -6.22 -1.19 -0.84
C GLY A 47 -7.22 -0.03 -0.75
N SER A 48 -8.17 -0.13 0.18
CA SER A 48 -9.16 0.93 0.44
C SER A 48 -8.51 2.20 1.01
N VAL A 49 -7.57 2.07 1.96
CA VAL A 49 -6.84 3.19 2.56
C VAL A 49 -6.01 3.96 1.53
N LEU A 50 -5.40 3.26 0.57
CA LEU A 50 -4.63 3.92 -0.50
C LEU A 50 -5.49 4.80 -1.41
N SER A 51 -6.77 4.48 -1.56
CA SER A 51 -7.73 5.26 -2.36
C SER A 51 -8.48 6.29 -1.51
N ASN A 52 -8.68 6.00 -0.22
CA ASN A 52 -9.39 6.83 0.73
C ASN A 52 -8.68 6.83 2.10
N PRO A 53 -7.81 7.83 2.37
CA PRO A 53 -7.05 7.91 3.62
C PRO A 53 -7.91 7.98 4.89
N SER A 54 -9.19 8.35 4.81
CA SER A 54 -10.08 8.38 5.99
C SER A 54 -10.32 7.00 6.60
N ALA A 55 -10.06 5.92 5.85
CA ALA A 55 -10.16 4.55 6.35
C ALA A 55 -8.96 4.11 7.23
N LEU A 56 -7.91 4.94 7.36
CA LEU A 56 -6.66 4.59 8.05
C LEU A 56 -6.89 4.07 9.48
N SER A 57 -7.71 4.77 10.26
CA SER A 57 -7.99 4.40 11.65
C SER A 57 -8.73 3.07 11.78
N SER A 58 -9.48 2.66 10.74
CA SER A 58 -10.13 1.35 10.70
C SER A 58 -9.11 0.24 10.46
N LEU A 59 -8.23 0.44 9.47
CA LEU A 59 -7.16 -0.49 9.15
C LEU A 59 -6.18 -0.69 10.32
N GLN A 60 -5.78 0.39 10.98
CA GLN A 60 -4.88 0.31 12.15
C GLN A 60 -5.49 -0.55 13.28
N ARG A 61 -6.80 -0.43 13.53
CA ARG A 61 -7.50 -1.27 14.51
C ARG A 61 -7.56 -2.73 14.07
N MET A 62 -7.80 -2.98 12.78
CA MET A 62 -7.82 -4.33 12.22
C MET A 62 -6.46 -5.02 12.38
N ILE A 63 -5.37 -4.32 12.06
CA ILE A 63 -4.00 -4.82 12.23
C ILE A 63 -3.72 -5.06 13.72
N ALA A 64 -4.07 -4.12 14.61
CA ALA A 64 -3.82 -4.27 16.04
C ALA A 64 -4.52 -5.51 16.65
N GLY A 65 -5.70 -5.88 16.14
CA GLY A 65 -6.45 -7.07 16.55
C GLY A 65 -6.04 -8.37 15.86
N ALA A 66 -5.11 -8.33 14.91
CA ALA A 66 -4.66 -9.50 14.16
C ALA A 66 -3.63 -10.34 14.95
N PRO A 67 -3.48 -11.63 14.60
CA PRO A 67 -2.39 -12.47 15.11
C PRO A 67 -1.03 -11.78 14.97
N GLN A 68 -0.12 -12.02 15.92
CA GLN A 68 1.19 -11.36 15.95
C GLN A 68 1.99 -11.53 14.65
N THR A 69 2.00 -12.74 14.08
CA THR A 69 2.63 -13.03 12.79
C THR A 69 2.17 -12.08 11.68
N LEU A 70 0.89 -11.71 11.66
CA LEU A 70 0.35 -10.77 10.68
C LEU A 70 0.74 -9.32 10.99
N ARG A 71 0.83 -8.95 12.27
CA ARG A 71 1.26 -7.60 12.67
C ARG A 71 2.70 -7.33 12.25
N ASP A 72 3.57 -8.33 12.36
CA ASP A 72 4.98 -8.22 11.99
C ASP A 72 5.17 -8.20 10.47
N PHE A 73 4.31 -8.91 9.73
CA PHE A 73 4.30 -8.93 8.26
C PHE A 73 3.65 -7.68 7.65
N THR A 74 2.63 -7.12 8.30
CA THR A 74 1.84 -6.02 7.72
C THR A 74 2.60 -4.70 7.82
N PRO A 75 2.89 -4.02 6.70
CA PRO A 75 3.53 -2.71 6.72
C PRO A 75 2.69 -1.68 7.47
N ASN A 76 3.34 -0.66 8.06
CA ASN A 76 2.62 0.39 8.76
C ASN A 76 1.83 1.25 7.74
N PRO A 77 0.48 1.29 7.81
CA PRO A 77 -0.33 1.98 6.80
C PRO A 77 -0.15 3.50 6.79
N GLN A 78 0.19 4.10 7.93
CA GLN A 78 0.47 5.53 7.99
C GLN A 78 1.77 5.87 7.26
N ARG A 79 2.80 5.02 7.39
CA ARG A 79 4.07 5.21 6.67
C ARG A 79 3.88 5.05 5.16
N VAL A 80 3.17 4.00 4.73
CA VAL A 80 2.93 3.77 3.29
C VAL A 80 2.14 4.93 2.66
N LEU A 81 1.15 5.49 3.37
CA LEU A 81 0.45 6.69 2.88
C LEU A 81 1.36 7.90 2.74
N ALA A 82 2.25 8.14 3.72
CA ALA A 82 3.21 9.24 3.65
C ALA A 82 4.18 9.06 2.48
N GLU A 83 4.69 7.85 2.27
CA GLU A 83 5.58 7.52 1.14
C GLU A 83 4.87 7.68 -0.21
N LYS A 84 3.60 7.28 -0.32
CA LYS A 84 2.79 7.52 -1.52
C LYS A 84 2.66 9.01 -1.84
N GLN A 85 2.38 9.84 -0.83
CA GLN A 85 2.25 11.29 -1.00
C GLN A 85 3.58 11.93 -1.39
N ASP A 86 4.68 11.56 -0.72
CA ASP A 86 6.02 12.05 -1.04
C ASP A 86 6.44 11.67 -2.47
N LEU A 87 6.18 10.43 -2.90
CA LEU A 87 6.46 10.01 -4.28
C LEU A 87 5.66 10.82 -5.29
N ALA A 88 4.35 11.00 -5.06
CA ALA A 88 3.49 11.76 -5.95
C ALA A 88 3.97 13.22 -6.08
N GLU A 89 4.36 13.84 -4.96
CA GLU A 89 4.88 15.20 -4.95
C GLU A 89 6.23 15.32 -5.67
N ARG A 90 7.17 14.40 -5.43
CA ARG A 90 8.45 14.35 -6.16
C ARG A 90 8.24 14.18 -7.66
N LEU A 91 7.34 13.30 -8.06
CA LEU A 91 7.02 13.09 -9.48
C LEU A 91 6.42 14.34 -10.10
N ARG A 92 5.56 15.06 -9.38
CA ARG A 92 5.01 16.35 -9.82
C ARG A 92 6.12 17.38 -10.02
N GLN A 93 7.05 17.51 -9.08
CA GLN A 93 8.18 18.43 -9.16
C GLN A 93 9.12 18.10 -10.33
N ILE A 94 9.47 16.82 -10.52
CA ILE A 94 10.31 16.42 -11.64
C ILE A 94 9.60 16.71 -12.97
N ARG A 95 8.29 16.45 -13.06
CA ARG A 95 7.51 16.75 -14.27
C ARG A 95 7.48 18.24 -14.58
N SER A 96 7.33 19.12 -13.58
CA SER A 96 7.36 20.58 -13.82
C SER A 96 8.73 21.06 -14.29
N LEU A 97 9.82 20.41 -13.88
CA LEU A 97 11.17 20.73 -14.36
C LEU A 97 11.46 20.21 -15.77
N LEU A 98 10.63 19.31 -16.30
CA LEU A 98 10.76 18.71 -17.63
C LEU A 98 9.75 19.27 -18.66
N GLN A 99 8.93 20.23 -18.25
CA GLN A 99 8.11 21.06 -19.13
C GLN A 99 9.01 22.07 -19.85
#